data_AF-A0AAU6HEV8-F1
#
_entry.id   AF-A0AAU6HEV8-F1
#
_cell.length_a   1.000
_cell.length_b   1.000
_cell.length_c   1.000
_cell.angle_alpha   90.00
_cell.angle_beta   90.00
_cell.angle_gamma   90.00
#
_symmetry.space_group_name_H-M   'P 1'
#
loop_
_entity.id
_entity.type
_entity.pdbx_description
1 polymer ?
#
loop_
_entity_poly.entity_id
_entity_poly.type
_entity_poly.pdbx_seq_one_letter_code
_entity_poly.pdbx_strand_id
1 'polypeptide(L)'
;MVPTSASIGSLVTVSGSCLLDTVSVAFTPVGGGLPTAANFTNISTSRITAIVPPTLVTGTYDIQVTTPGGQTPVVPIDVFTVPL
;
A
#
# COMPACT_ATOMS: atom_id res chain seq x y z
N MET A 1 -4.71 -0.65 -7.67
CA MET A 1 -3.60 -1.61 -7.39
C MET A 1 -3.87 -3.02 -7.94
N VAL A 2 -2.88 -3.91 -8.08
CA VAL A 2 -3.09 -5.35 -8.39
C VAL A 2 -2.10 -6.27 -7.64
N PRO A 3 -2.56 -7.38 -7.04
CA PRO A 3 -3.97 -7.71 -6.77
C PRO A 3 -4.60 -6.76 -5.73
N THR A 4 -5.92 -6.73 -5.66
CA THR A 4 -6.69 -6.00 -4.62
C THR A 4 -6.94 -6.84 -3.38
N SER A 5 -6.48 -8.09 -3.36
CA SER A 5 -6.51 -8.96 -2.19
C SER A 5 -5.35 -9.94 -2.20
N ALA A 6 -4.64 -10.08 -1.08
CA ALA A 6 -3.61 -11.12 -0.92
C ALA A 6 -3.32 -11.41 0.56
N SER A 7 -2.75 -12.59 0.83
CA SER A 7 -2.28 -12.96 2.16
C SER A 7 -1.05 -12.15 2.57
N ILE A 8 -0.79 -12.09 3.88
CA ILE A 8 0.45 -11.53 4.42
C ILE A 8 1.70 -12.12 3.75
N GLY A 9 2.73 -11.29 3.58
CA GLY A 9 3.97 -11.64 2.87
C GLY A 9 3.89 -11.62 1.34
N SER A 10 2.69 -11.46 0.75
CA SER A 10 2.53 -11.37 -0.70
C SER A 10 3.04 -10.04 -1.26
N LEU A 11 3.44 -10.04 -2.53
CA LEU A 11 3.74 -8.82 -3.28
C LEU A 11 2.47 -8.24 -3.90
N VAL A 12 2.30 -6.92 -3.74
CA VAL A 12 1.28 -6.13 -4.41
C VAL A 12 1.94 -5.08 -5.30
N THR A 13 1.44 -4.91 -6.52
CA THR A 13 1.86 -3.82 -7.42
C THR A 13 0.95 -2.63 -7.23
N VAL A 14 1.53 -1.50 -6.84
CA VAL A 14 0.86 -0.21 -6.75
C VAL A 14 1.23 0.60 -8.00
N SER A 15 0.22 1.13 -8.68
CA SER A 15 0.39 1.95 -9.88
C SER A 15 -0.13 3.35 -9.61
N GLY A 16 0.51 4.36 -10.18
CA GLY A 16 0.18 5.77 -9.95
C GLY A 16 1.08 6.70 -10.76
N SER A 17 1.33 7.89 -10.24
CA SER A 17 2.21 8.89 -10.83
C SER A 17 3.20 9.42 -9.81
N CYS A 18 4.39 9.82 -10.26
CA CYS A 18 5.46 10.38 -9.43
C CYS A 18 5.94 9.47 -8.28
N LEU A 19 6.02 8.15 -8.53
CA LEU A 19 6.35 7.15 -7.51
C LEU A 19 7.85 6.79 -7.41
N LEU A 20 8.72 7.34 -8.26
CA LEU A 20 10.13 6.94 -8.30
C LEU A 20 10.88 7.28 -7.00
N ASP A 21 10.48 8.37 -6.36
CA ASP A 21 11.06 8.85 -5.10
C ASP A 21 10.20 8.47 -3.89
N THR A 22 9.50 7.33 -3.94
CA THR A 22 8.75 6.85 -2.76
C THR A 22 9.69 6.67 -1.57
N VAL A 23 9.32 7.26 -0.43
CA VAL A 23 10.06 7.17 0.83
C VAL A 23 9.36 6.30 1.87
N SER A 24 8.04 6.11 1.76
CA SER A 24 7.32 5.15 2.60
C SER A 24 6.07 4.60 1.93
N VAL A 25 5.70 3.37 2.32
CA VAL A 25 4.42 2.74 2.01
C VAL A 25 3.81 2.22 3.29
N ALA A 26 2.52 2.43 3.50
CA ALA A 26 1.80 1.93 4.67
C ALA A 26 0.40 1.40 4.32
N PHE A 27 -0.01 0.36 5.04
CA PHE A 27 -1.35 -0.18 5.01
C PHE A 27 -2.15 0.41 6.17
N THR A 28 -3.18 1.18 5.88
CA THR A 28 -4.00 1.89 6.87
C THR A 28 -5.38 1.25 6.94
N PRO A 29 -5.88 0.84 8.12
CA PRO A 29 -7.20 0.22 8.22
C PRO A 29 -8.31 1.14 7.70
N VAL A 30 -9.19 0.60 6.86
CA VAL A 30 -10.42 1.30 6.44
C VAL A 30 -11.32 1.46 7.66
N GLY A 31 -11.74 2.68 7.98
CA GLY A 31 -12.48 3.01 9.21
C GLY A 31 -11.62 3.57 10.34
N GLY A 32 -10.32 3.76 10.10
CA GLY A 32 -9.39 4.37 11.05
C GLY A 32 -8.61 3.33 11.87
N GLY A 33 -7.42 3.73 12.31
CA GLY A 33 -6.49 2.85 13.03
C GLY A 33 -5.04 3.25 12.79
N LEU A 34 -4.12 2.52 13.41
CA LEU A 34 -2.70 2.77 13.24
C LEU A 34 -2.21 2.21 11.89
N PRO A 35 -1.57 3.01 11.02
CA PRO A 35 -0.99 2.53 9.79
C PRO A 35 0.18 1.57 10.07
N THR A 36 0.29 0.52 9.28
CA THR A 36 1.40 -0.44 9.35
C THR A 36 2.35 -0.20 8.18
N ALA A 37 3.60 0.11 8.47
CA ALA A 37 4.63 0.30 7.44
C ALA A 37 4.88 -1.00 6.66
N ALA A 38 5.11 -0.87 5.35
CA ALA A 38 5.41 -1.95 4.45
C ALA A 38 6.78 -1.76 3.80
N ASN A 39 7.45 -2.88 3.53
CA ASN A 39 8.60 -2.89 2.65
C ASN A 39 8.15 -2.67 1.21
N PHE A 40 8.90 -1.89 0.45
CA PHE A 40 8.56 -1.59 -0.93
C PHE A 40 9.80 -1.50 -1.81
N THR A 41 9.57 -1.50 -3.12
CA THR A 41 10.62 -1.33 -4.13
C THR A 41 10.09 -0.44 -5.24
N ASN A 42 10.83 0.63 -5.54
CA ASN A 42 10.54 1.51 -6.66
C ASN A 42 10.90 0.80 -7.97
N ILE A 43 9.95 0.72 -8.89
CA ILE A 43 10.19 0.15 -10.22
C ILE A 43 10.33 1.26 -11.24
N SER A 44 9.46 2.28 -11.18
CA SER A 44 9.46 3.40 -12.11
C SER A 44 8.70 4.60 -11.52
N THR A 45 8.64 5.70 -12.27
CA THR A 45 7.82 6.87 -11.92
C THR A 45 6.33 6.58 -11.80
N SER A 46 5.83 5.44 -12.29
CA SER A 46 4.41 5.09 -12.24
C SER A 46 4.11 3.76 -11.56
N ARG A 47 5.12 3.04 -11.06
CA ARG A 47 4.93 1.71 -10.45
C ARG A 47 5.91 1.44 -9.32
N ILE A 48 5.39 0.84 -8.26
CA ILE A 48 6.16 0.27 -7.16
C ILE A 48 5.57 -1.12 -6.80
N THR A 49 6.36 -1.93 -6.12
CA THR A 49 5.85 -3.10 -5.40
C THR A 49 5.92 -2.88 -3.91
N ALA A 50 4.91 -3.35 -3.18
CA ALA A 50 4.91 -3.39 -1.72
C ALA A 50 4.69 -4.84 -1.25
N ILE A 51 5.27 -5.19 -0.10
CA ILE A 51 5.06 -6.48 0.55
C ILE A 51 3.99 -6.29 1.62
N VAL A 52 2.95 -7.12 1.60
CA VAL A 52 1.90 -7.13 2.63
C VAL A 52 2.55 -7.45 3.99
N PRO A 53 2.55 -6.54 4.98
CA PRO A 53 3.24 -6.76 6.24
C PRO A 53 2.76 -8.03 6.96
N PRO A 54 3.67 -8.81 7.60
CA PRO A 54 3.32 -10.04 8.32
C PRO A 54 2.52 -9.78 9.60
N THR A 55 2.53 -8.55 10.11
CA THR A 55 1.80 -8.13 11.32
C THR A 55 0.39 -7.66 11.03
N LEU A 56 -0.02 -7.60 9.75
CA LEU A 56 -1.40 -7.26 9.42
C LEU A 56 -2.34 -8.38 9.87
N VAL A 57 -3.51 -7.96 10.31
CA VAL A 57 -4.63 -8.85 10.61
C VAL A 57 -5.57 -8.89 9.40
N THR A 58 -6.55 -9.78 9.45
CA THR A 58 -7.57 -9.88 8.42
C THR A 58 -8.44 -8.61 8.42
N GLY A 59 -8.73 -8.08 7.23
CA GLY A 59 -9.46 -6.83 7.09
C GLY A 59 -9.21 -6.08 5.79
N THR A 60 -9.79 -4.89 5.70
CA THR A 60 -9.65 -3.97 4.58
C THR A 60 -8.73 -2.81 4.93
N TYR A 61 -7.83 -2.48 4.01
CA TYR A 61 -6.78 -1.48 4.18
C TYR A 61 -6.68 -0.57 2.97
N ASP A 62 -6.35 0.69 3.18
CA ASP A 62 -5.90 1.61 2.14
C ASP A 62 -4.36 1.58 2.08
N ILE A 63 -3.81 1.47 0.87
CA ILE A 63 -2.36 1.56 0.66
C ILE A 63 -1.98 3.02 0.41
N GLN A 64 -1.27 3.60 1.36
CA GLN A 64 -0.74 4.95 1.25
C GLN A 64 0.72 4.92 0.83
N VAL A 65 1.06 5.79 -0.13
CA VAL A 65 2.43 5.98 -0.60
C VAL A 65 2.83 7.42 -0.32
N THR A 66 3.99 7.61 0.30
CA THR A 66 4.55 8.94 0.54
C THR A 66 5.78 9.15 -0.32
N THR A 67 5.78 10.27 -1.03
CA THR A 67 6.92 10.76 -1.80
C THR A 67 7.32 12.15 -1.28
N PRO A 68 8.52 12.67 -1.59
CA PRO A 68 8.91 14.03 -1.23
C PRO A 68 7.95 15.11 -1.73
N GLY A 69 7.22 14.84 -2.83
CA GLY A 69 6.19 15.73 -3.36
C GLY A 69 4.86 15.69 -2.62
N GLY A 70 4.68 14.75 -1.68
CA GLY A 70 3.48 14.60 -0.89
C GLY A 70 3.05 13.14 -0.71
N GLN A 71 1.99 12.96 0.08
CA GLN A 71 1.39 11.66 0.33
C GLN A 71 0.18 11.44 -0.59
N THR A 72 0.01 10.22 -1.10
CA THR A 72 -1.20 9.87 -1.85
C THR A 72 -2.42 9.99 -0.94
N PRO A 73 -3.52 10.58 -1.43
CA PRO A 73 -4.74 10.68 -0.65
C PRO A 73 -5.28 9.29 -0.30
N VAL A 74 -5.91 9.17 0.87
CA VAL A 74 -6.74 8.01 1.20
C VAL A 74 -8.01 8.14 0.40
N VAL A 75 -8.21 7.25 -0.56
CA VAL A 75 -9.43 7.26 -1.38
C VAL A 75 -10.12 5.91 -1.24
N PRO A 76 -11.40 5.86 -0.81
CA PRO A 76 -12.12 4.61 -0.54
C PRO A 76 -12.33 3.69 -1.77
N ILE A 77 -11.82 4.07 -2.94
CA ILE A 77 -11.88 3.31 -4.19
C ILE A 77 -10.65 2.43 -4.41
N ASP A 78 -9.58 2.59 -3.61
CA ASP A 78 -8.35 1.79 -3.68
C ASP A 78 -8.20 0.98 -2.37
N VAL A 79 -9.18 0.11 -2.11
CA VAL A 79 -9.20 -0.78 -0.94
C VAL A 79 -8.50 -2.11 -1.25
N PHE A 80 -7.60 -2.51 -0.35
CA PHE A 80 -6.91 -3.79 -0.34
C PHE A 80 -7.46 -4.71 0.76
N THR A 81 -7.71 -5.98 0.43
CA THR A 81 -8.25 -6.96 1.40
C THR A 81 -7.19 -7.99 1.80
N VAL A 82 -6.98 -8.15 3.12
CA VAL A 82 -6.27 -9.30 3.69
C VAL A 82 -7.32 -10.35 4.09
N PRO A 83 -7.44 -11.47 3.35
CA PRO A 83 -8.41 -12.52 3.65
C PRO A 83 -7.97 -13.34 4.88
N LEU A 84 -8.94 -14.05 5.47
CA LEU A 84 -8.74 -15.09 6.49
C LEU A 84 -7.81 -16.21 6.01
#